data_AF-A0A6G7XPR2-F1
#
_entry.id   AF-A0A6G7XPR2-F1
#
_cell.length_a   1.000
_cell.length_b   1.000
_cell.length_c   1.000
_cell.angle_alpha   90.00
_cell.angle_beta   90.00
_cell.angle_gamma   90.00
#
_symmetry.space_group_name_H-M   'P 1'
#
loop_
_entity.id
_entity.type
_entity.pdbx_description
1 polymer ?
#
loop_
_entity_poly.entity_id
_entity_poly.type
_entity_poly.pdbx_seq_one_letter_code
_entity_poly.pdbx_strand_id
1 'polypeptide(L)'
;MDVSRLDLEVDTSVPQRPEVRVLIGGDELLRTDGEERNGPAGLLDNGALVPQDPPRRIALYGCGCGEFGCFVVAPLVERDGALVVWRDFRTVTGEYHDALPSPDSGPDPVQVDDVSSHALPVPDLVFDAEQYDAEVARASADRSWETREHAVRRMSGGRLDGWALLWPVREGVVAMSRDFHGATVELGLPDGEPTDLVAALAGVLRTPEVEAMLAATRWTPETGRRGHERRVEGASRVLTRLWADAAVHRHV
;
A
#
# COMPACT_ATOMS: atom_id res chain seq x y z
N MET A 1 32.22 13.30 -0.27
CA MET A 1 30.78 13.19 0.01
C MET A 1 30.66 12.54 1.35
N ASP A 2 29.84 13.10 2.23
CA ASP A 2 29.59 12.48 3.53
C ASP A 2 28.61 11.32 3.34
N VAL A 3 28.99 10.15 3.85
CA VAL A 3 28.15 8.96 3.80
C VAL A 3 27.14 9.04 4.95
N SER A 4 25.87 9.07 4.59
CA SER A 4 24.74 9.03 5.50
C SER A 4 24.43 7.60 5.91
N ARG A 5 23.82 7.47 7.09
CA ARG A 5 23.27 6.20 7.59
C ARG A 5 21.76 6.20 7.37
N LEU A 6 21.23 5.13 6.81
CA LEU A 6 19.78 4.89 6.74
C LEU A 6 19.35 4.06 7.96
N ASP A 7 18.28 4.47 8.63
CA ASP A 7 17.54 3.64 9.60
C ASP A 7 16.03 3.74 9.28
N LEU A 8 15.32 2.61 9.38
CA LEU A 8 13.91 2.43 9.05
C LEU A 8 13.15 1.89 10.27
N GLU A 9 12.23 2.67 10.81
CA GLU A 9 11.43 2.27 11.97
C GLU A 9 9.97 2.15 11.59
N VAL A 10 9.27 1.11 12.06
CA VAL A 10 7.82 1.01 11.91
C VAL A 10 7.16 1.58 13.17
N ASP A 11 6.44 2.69 13.00
CA ASP A 11 5.58 3.28 14.03
C ASP A 11 4.26 2.53 14.07
N THR A 12 4.00 1.84 15.18
CA THR A 12 2.78 1.06 15.40
C THR A 12 1.83 1.73 16.38
N SER A 13 1.98 3.04 16.63
CA SER A 13 1.09 3.79 17.54
C SER A 13 -0.37 3.78 17.08
N VAL A 14 -0.60 3.61 15.78
CA VAL A 14 -1.92 3.34 15.18
C VAL A 14 -1.90 1.94 14.56
N PRO A 15 -2.39 0.89 15.27
CA PRO A 15 -2.23 -0.50 14.83
C PRO A 15 -2.80 -0.82 13.44
N GLN A 16 -3.85 -0.12 13.02
CA GLN A 16 -4.48 -0.32 11.70
C GLN A 16 -3.77 0.42 10.56
N ARG A 17 -2.86 1.32 10.91
CA ARG A 17 -2.11 2.17 10.00
C ARG A 17 -0.67 2.30 10.50
N PRO A 18 0.09 1.19 10.57
CA PRO A 18 1.51 1.29 10.87
C PRO A 18 2.19 2.09 9.76
N GLU A 19 3.15 2.91 10.15
CA GLU A 19 3.84 3.85 9.27
C GLU A 19 5.34 3.62 9.31
N VAL A 20 6.04 3.76 8.18
CA VAL A 20 7.50 3.67 8.12
C VAL A 20 8.11 5.05 8.29
N ARG A 21 8.95 5.20 9.32
CA ARG A 21 9.79 6.37 9.55
C ARG A 21 11.13 6.15 8.87
N VAL A 22 11.50 7.08 7.99
CA VAL A 22 12.77 7.06 7.26
C VAL A 22 13.72 8.03 7.95
N LEU A 23 14.73 7.50 8.64
CA LEU A 23 15.70 8.27 9.40
C LEU A 23 17.04 8.30 8.66
N ILE A 24 17.59 9.49 8.50
CA ILE A 24 18.89 9.74 7.86
C ILE A 24 19.82 10.32 8.92
N GLY A 25 20.82 9.56 9.33
CA GLY A 25 21.71 9.95 10.44
C GLY A 25 20.97 10.10 11.79
N GLY A 26 19.82 9.43 11.96
CA GLY A 26 18.96 9.52 13.14
C GLY A 26 17.85 10.56 13.07
N ASP A 27 17.85 11.43 12.05
CA ASP A 27 16.86 12.49 11.88
C ASP A 27 15.85 12.17 10.76
N GLU A 28 14.59 12.56 10.95
CA GLU A 28 13.54 12.46 9.92
C GLU A 28 13.61 13.67 8.97
N LEU A 29 14.73 13.79 8.24
CA LEU A 29 15.21 15.00 7.55
C LEU A 29 14.30 15.58 6.44
N LEU A 30 13.22 14.89 6.08
CA LEU A 30 12.40 15.22 4.91
C LEU A 30 10.91 15.35 5.22
N ARG A 31 10.53 15.15 6.49
CA ARG A 31 9.13 15.27 6.91
C ARG A 31 8.79 16.73 7.14
N THR A 32 7.77 17.22 6.47
CA THR A 32 7.15 18.52 6.73
C THR A 32 5.79 18.40 7.40
N ASP A 33 5.27 19.51 7.94
CA ASP A 33 3.97 19.53 8.62
C ASP A 33 2.84 19.17 7.65
N GLY A 34 2.06 18.14 8.00
CA GLY A 34 0.91 17.69 7.22
C GLY A 34 1.22 16.61 6.17
N GLU A 35 2.44 16.08 6.15
CA GLU A 35 2.80 14.90 5.36
C GLU A 35 2.44 13.59 6.08
N GLU A 36 2.05 12.59 5.28
CA GLU A 36 1.78 11.22 5.69
C GLU A 36 2.93 10.31 5.29
N ARG A 37 3.23 9.32 6.13
CA ARG A 37 4.24 8.31 5.82
C ARG A 37 3.64 7.14 5.04
N ASN A 38 4.50 6.44 4.30
CA ASN A 38 4.09 5.17 3.71
C ASN A 38 3.89 4.12 4.79
N GLY A 39 2.95 3.20 4.57
CA GLY A 39 2.86 1.98 5.37
C GLY A 39 3.94 0.97 4.98
N PRO A 40 4.25 -0.02 5.85
CA PRO A 40 5.25 -1.05 5.58
C PRO A 40 5.06 -1.81 4.27
N ALA A 41 3.81 -2.16 3.93
CA ALA A 41 3.51 -2.87 2.69
C ALA A 41 3.92 -2.07 1.43
N GLY A 42 3.80 -0.75 1.51
CA GLY A 42 4.08 0.17 0.43
C GLY A 42 5.56 0.45 0.24
N LEU A 43 6.32 0.55 1.33
CA LEU A 43 7.73 0.95 1.27
C LEU A 43 8.71 -0.23 1.40
N LEU A 44 8.36 -1.26 2.18
CA LEU A 44 9.25 -2.38 2.52
C LEU A 44 8.91 -3.65 1.72
N ASP A 45 7.63 -3.97 1.52
CA ASP A 45 7.25 -5.28 0.95
C ASP A 45 7.30 -5.37 -0.57
N ASN A 46 7.15 -4.24 -1.27
CA ASN A 46 7.13 -4.21 -2.74
C ASN A 46 8.52 -3.93 -3.36
N GLY A 47 9.56 -3.86 -2.53
CA GLY A 47 10.92 -3.57 -2.97
C GLY A 47 11.15 -2.13 -3.41
N ALA A 48 10.30 -1.17 -3.00
CA ALA A 48 10.47 0.24 -3.35
C ALA A 48 11.85 0.79 -3.01
N LEU A 49 12.38 0.45 -1.83
CA LEU A 49 13.71 0.88 -1.42
C LEU A 49 14.85 0.04 -2.03
N VAL A 50 14.59 -1.02 -2.80
CA VAL A 50 15.68 -1.79 -3.43
C VAL A 50 16.11 -1.08 -4.72
N PRO A 51 17.35 -0.55 -4.82
CA PRO A 51 17.79 0.16 -6.02
C PRO A 51 17.68 -0.72 -7.27
N GLN A 52 17.19 -0.16 -8.38
CA GLN A 52 17.00 -0.85 -9.65
C GLN A 52 17.80 -0.18 -10.78
N ASP A 53 17.96 -0.90 -11.89
CA ASP A 53 18.43 -0.35 -13.17
C ASP A 53 17.32 -0.54 -14.23
N PRO A 54 16.70 0.53 -14.74
CA PRO A 54 17.00 1.95 -14.48
C PRO A 54 16.66 2.41 -13.05
N PRO A 55 17.28 3.51 -12.57
CA PRO A 55 16.94 4.15 -11.30
C PRO A 55 15.45 4.44 -11.17
N ARG A 56 14.93 4.40 -9.94
CA ARG A 56 13.50 4.57 -9.68
C ARG A 56 13.24 5.68 -8.68
N ARG A 57 12.22 6.50 -8.95
CA ARG A 57 11.75 7.53 -8.03
C ARG A 57 10.75 6.93 -7.05
N ILE A 58 10.98 7.13 -5.76
CA ILE A 58 10.21 6.48 -4.68
C ILE A 58 9.56 7.55 -3.82
N ALA A 59 8.24 7.51 -3.67
CA ALA A 59 7.55 8.39 -2.74
C ALA A 59 7.85 7.95 -1.30
N LEU A 60 8.53 8.80 -0.52
CA LEU A 60 8.84 8.56 0.90
C LEU A 60 7.70 9.06 1.79
N TYR A 61 7.13 10.20 1.42
CA TYR A 61 6.03 10.86 2.11
C TYR A 61 4.95 11.23 1.11
N GLY A 62 3.70 11.18 1.54
CA GLY A 62 2.52 11.60 0.80
C GLY A 62 1.79 12.76 1.46
N CYS A 63 0.72 13.23 0.83
CA CYS A 63 -0.16 14.24 1.42
C CYS A 63 -0.97 13.64 2.58
N GLY A 64 -1.02 14.32 3.73
CA GLY A 64 -1.89 13.95 4.86
C GLY A 64 -3.38 14.21 4.64
N CYS A 65 -3.82 14.50 3.41
CA CYS A 65 -5.23 14.69 3.07
C CYS A 65 -6.02 13.36 3.02
N GLY A 66 -5.35 12.22 3.18
CA GLY A 66 -5.93 10.88 3.13
C GLY A 66 -5.98 10.25 1.74
N GLU A 67 -5.51 10.96 0.71
CA GLU A 67 -5.29 10.42 -0.64
C GLU A 67 -3.79 10.47 -0.96
N PHE A 68 -3.14 9.31 -0.88
CA PHE A 68 -1.74 9.18 -1.24
C PHE A 68 -1.58 9.47 -2.74
N GLY A 69 -0.76 10.46 -3.10
CA GLY A 69 -0.59 10.90 -4.50
C GLY A 69 -1.02 12.33 -4.81
N CYS A 70 -1.84 12.98 -3.98
CA CYS A 70 -2.13 14.41 -4.14
C CYS A 70 -0.85 15.26 -4.12
N PHE A 71 0.14 14.78 -3.38
CA PHE A 71 1.49 15.31 -3.28
C PHE A 71 2.36 14.21 -2.69
N VAL A 72 3.58 14.02 -3.21
CA VAL A 72 4.59 13.16 -2.59
C VAL A 72 5.95 13.83 -2.57
N VAL A 73 6.79 13.46 -1.59
CA VAL A 73 8.23 13.77 -1.57
C VAL A 73 8.99 12.53 -2.03
N ALA A 74 9.70 12.65 -3.15
CA ALA A 74 10.26 11.48 -3.84
C ALA A 74 11.66 11.72 -4.43
N PRO A 75 12.73 11.11 -3.87
CA PRO A 75 14.04 11.03 -4.51
C PRO A 75 14.06 9.99 -5.63
N LEU A 76 14.98 10.19 -6.58
CA LEU A 76 15.45 9.14 -7.48
C LEU A 76 16.51 8.30 -6.75
N VAL A 77 16.28 6.99 -6.65
CA VAL A 77 17.15 6.03 -5.95
C VAL A 77 17.92 5.22 -6.99
N GLU A 78 19.25 5.23 -6.86
CA GLU A 78 20.16 4.47 -7.74
C GLU A 78 21.28 3.79 -6.98
N ARG A 79 21.82 2.72 -7.58
CA ARG A 79 23.06 2.09 -7.12
C ARG A 79 24.23 2.58 -7.96
N ASP A 80 25.27 3.06 -7.29
CA ASP A 80 26.56 3.41 -7.89
C ASP A 80 27.68 2.60 -7.20
N GLY A 81 27.93 1.40 -7.71
CA GLY A 81 28.94 0.49 -7.17
C GLY A 81 28.68 0.13 -5.70
N ALA A 82 29.54 0.60 -4.81
CA ALA A 82 29.46 0.38 -3.37
C ALA A 82 28.59 1.43 -2.64
N LEU A 83 27.92 2.30 -3.39
CA LEU A 83 27.07 3.37 -2.85
C LEU A 83 25.63 3.22 -3.35
N VAL A 84 24.70 3.66 -2.52
CA VAL A 84 23.33 3.98 -2.94
C VAL A 84 23.16 5.49 -2.87
N VAL A 85 22.64 6.10 -3.93
CA VAL A 85 22.46 7.55 -4.01
C VAL A 85 20.97 7.86 -4.12
N TRP A 86 20.50 8.73 -3.24
CA TRP A 86 19.20 9.37 -3.35
C TRP A 86 19.43 10.80 -3.82
N ARG A 87 18.93 11.13 -5.00
CA ARG A 87 19.16 12.42 -5.64
C ARG A 87 17.91 13.01 -6.24
N ASP A 88 18.01 14.26 -6.69
CA ASP A 88 16.94 14.97 -7.40
C ASP A 88 15.60 14.85 -6.64
N PHE A 89 15.61 15.18 -5.35
CA PHE A 89 14.39 15.16 -4.53
C PHE A 89 13.35 16.08 -5.15
N ARG A 90 12.13 15.56 -5.32
CA ARG A 90 11.04 16.31 -5.92
C ARG A 90 9.77 16.16 -5.14
N THR A 91 8.94 17.18 -5.25
CA THR A 91 7.51 17.02 -5.06
C THR A 91 6.89 16.53 -6.36
N VAL A 92 5.97 15.57 -6.29
CA VAL A 92 5.25 15.06 -7.47
C VAL A 92 3.76 14.91 -7.13
N THR A 93 2.87 15.24 -8.07
CA THR A 93 1.41 15.13 -7.90
C THR A 93 0.81 14.22 -8.97
N GLY A 94 -0.10 13.34 -8.57
CA GLY A 94 -0.98 12.55 -9.45
C GLY A 94 -0.45 11.19 -9.88
N GLU A 95 0.84 10.91 -9.68
CA GLU A 95 1.52 9.74 -10.26
C GLU A 95 1.80 8.60 -9.28
N TYR A 96 1.34 8.74 -8.04
CA TYR A 96 1.58 7.78 -6.97
C TYR A 96 0.26 7.41 -6.32
N HIS A 97 0.11 6.13 -6.00
CA HIS A 97 -0.96 5.62 -5.13
C HIS A 97 -0.39 4.94 -3.87
N ASP A 98 0.93 4.78 -3.84
CA ASP A 98 1.75 4.20 -2.76
C ASP A 98 3.21 4.64 -3.03
N ALA A 99 4.21 4.04 -2.37
CA ALA A 99 5.63 4.41 -2.54
C ALA A 99 6.15 4.30 -3.99
N LEU A 100 5.56 3.41 -4.80
CA LEU A 100 5.93 3.22 -6.20
C LEU A 100 5.04 4.06 -7.14
N PRO A 101 5.61 4.60 -8.24
CA PRO A 101 4.82 5.30 -9.24
C PRO A 101 3.86 4.34 -9.95
N SER A 102 2.84 4.90 -10.57
CA SER A 102 1.94 4.17 -11.47
C SER A 102 2.74 3.40 -12.52
N PRO A 103 2.43 2.12 -12.79
CA PRO A 103 3.20 1.29 -13.72
C PRO A 103 3.33 1.89 -15.14
N ASP A 104 2.30 2.62 -15.57
CA ASP A 104 2.24 3.23 -16.90
C ASP A 104 3.16 4.45 -17.06
N SER A 105 3.60 5.04 -15.94
CA SER A 105 4.45 6.24 -15.90
C SER A 105 5.94 5.91 -15.90
N GLY A 106 6.29 4.63 -15.84
CA GLY A 106 7.67 4.16 -15.77
C GLY A 106 8.34 4.41 -14.40
N PRO A 107 9.65 4.19 -14.31
CA PRO A 107 10.38 4.24 -13.04
C PRO A 107 10.62 5.66 -12.52
N ASP A 108 10.54 6.67 -13.39
CA ASP A 108 10.67 8.08 -13.02
C ASP A 108 9.54 8.88 -13.68
N PRO A 109 8.42 9.11 -12.97
CA PRO A 109 7.23 9.72 -13.57
C PRO A 109 7.45 11.18 -13.98
N VAL A 110 8.51 11.85 -13.51
CA VAL A 110 8.78 13.24 -13.91
C VAL A 110 9.28 13.38 -15.35
N GLN A 111 9.54 12.24 -16.01
CA GLN A 111 9.88 12.17 -17.44
C GLN A 111 8.63 12.13 -18.34
N VAL A 112 7.44 11.95 -17.77
CA VAL A 112 6.17 11.90 -18.50
C VAL A 112 5.64 13.32 -18.69
N ASP A 113 5.16 13.62 -19.89
CA ASP A 113 4.50 14.89 -20.19
C ASP A 113 3.25 15.06 -19.29
N ASP A 114 3.00 16.27 -18.78
CA ASP A 114 1.89 16.65 -17.87
C ASP A 114 2.01 16.28 -16.38
N VAL A 115 3.13 15.70 -15.93
CA VAL A 115 3.35 15.46 -14.49
C VAL A 115 3.81 16.74 -13.79
N SER A 116 3.00 17.21 -12.84
CA SER A 116 3.39 18.35 -11.98
C SER A 116 4.48 17.89 -11.00
N SER A 117 5.69 18.45 -11.15
CA SER A 117 6.80 18.22 -10.23
C SER A 117 7.61 19.47 -9.94
N HIS A 118 8.14 19.57 -8.72
CA HIS A 118 9.04 20.65 -8.31
C HIS A 118 10.27 20.11 -7.58
N ALA A 119 11.45 20.59 -7.96
CA ALA A 119 12.69 20.25 -7.27
C ALA A 119 12.69 20.81 -5.84
N LEU A 120 13.11 19.98 -4.89
CA LEU A 120 13.32 20.36 -3.50
C LEU A 120 14.79 20.73 -3.28
N PRO A 121 15.09 21.71 -2.42
CA PRO A 121 16.47 22.12 -2.11
C PRO A 121 17.12 21.15 -1.12
N VAL A 122 17.05 19.85 -1.39
CA VAL A 122 17.64 18.78 -0.60
C VAL A 122 18.90 18.30 -1.34
N PRO A 123 20.06 18.27 -0.68
CA PRO A 123 21.27 17.75 -1.30
C PRO A 123 21.15 16.24 -1.55
N ASP A 124 21.93 15.73 -2.49
CA ASP A 124 22.03 14.29 -2.71
C ASP A 124 22.49 13.60 -1.42
N LEU A 125 21.80 12.52 -1.06
CA LEU A 125 22.16 11.67 0.06
C LEU A 125 22.87 10.43 -0.46
N VAL A 126 24.02 10.14 0.09
CA VAL A 126 24.87 9.01 -0.31
C VAL A 126 24.96 8.05 0.86
N PHE A 127 24.70 6.77 0.61
CA PHE A 127 24.75 5.70 1.59
C PHE A 127 25.79 4.68 1.20
N ASP A 128 26.43 4.07 2.20
CA ASP A 128 27.15 2.83 1.99
C ASP A 128 26.17 1.72 1.59
N ALA A 129 26.43 1.01 0.50
CA ALA A 129 25.48 0.04 -0.05
C ALA A 129 25.29 -1.18 0.87
N GLU A 130 26.32 -1.61 1.60
CA GLU A 130 26.20 -2.74 2.52
C GLU A 130 25.32 -2.36 3.71
N GLN A 131 25.52 -1.17 4.29
CA GLN A 131 24.68 -0.64 5.36
C GLN A 131 23.24 -0.47 4.90
N TYR A 132 23.03 0.11 3.71
CA TYR A 132 21.72 0.33 3.13
C TYR A 132 20.97 -0.99 2.92
N ASP A 133 21.62 -1.97 2.29
CA ASP A 133 21.03 -3.28 1.99
C ASP A 133 20.70 -4.05 3.26
N ALA A 134 21.60 -4.02 4.25
CA ALA A 134 21.36 -4.66 5.54
C ALA A 134 20.15 -4.04 6.25
N GLU A 135 20.00 -2.72 6.19
CA GLU A 135 18.89 -2.03 6.83
C GLU A 135 17.55 -2.28 6.13
N VAL A 136 17.51 -2.18 4.80
CA VAL A 136 16.31 -2.51 4.01
C VAL A 136 15.90 -3.96 4.23
N ALA A 137 16.86 -4.90 4.24
CA ALA A 137 16.58 -6.30 4.51
C ALA A 137 16.06 -6.53 5.93
N ARG A 138 16.68 -5.90 6.95
CA ARG A 138 16.25 -5.98 8.35
C ARG A 138 14.82 -5.47 8.50
N ALA A 139 14.54 -4.26 8.02
CA ALA A 139 13.22 -3.65 8.13
C ALA A 139 12.15 -4.44 7.36
N SER A 140 12.47 -4.95 6.18
CA SER A 140 11.55 -5.79 5.39
C SER A 140 11.31 -7.16 6.00
N ALA A 141 12.26 -7.69 6.78
CA ALA A 141 12.11 -8.94 7.51
C ALA A 141 11.33 -8.78 8.84
N ASP A 142 11.30 -7.56 9.40
CA ASP A 142 10.57 -7.29 10.62
C ASP A 142 9.05 -7.33 10.38
N ARG A 143 8.40 -8.30 11.04
CA ARG A 143 6.95 -8.52 11.01
C ARG A 143 6.30 -8.30 12.37
N SER A 144 7.02 -7.73 13.34
CA SER A 144 6.48 -7.48 14.68
C SER A 144 5.30 -6.49 14.70
N TRP A 145 5.20 -5.65 13.67
CA TRP A 145 4.09 -4.71 13.44
C TRP A 145 2.86 -5.36 12.79
N GLU A 146 3.01 -6.54 12.19
CA GLU A 146 1.99 -7.11 11.31
C GLU A 146 0.86 -7.75 12.11
N THR A 147 -0.33 -7.15 12.03
CA THR A 147 -1.55 -7.79 12.53
C THR A 147 -2.02 -8.89 11.56
N ARG A 148 -2.97 -9.71 11.99
CA ARG A 148 -3.57 -10.77 11.15
C ARG A 148 -4.16 -10.22 9.85
N GLU A 149 -4.83 -9.07 9.92
CA GLU A 149 -5.43 -8.39 8.79
C GLU A 149 -4.36 -7.94 7.78
N HIS A 150 -3.27 -7.36 8.28
CA HIS A 150 -2.11 -6.99 7.45
C HIS A 150 -1.46 -8.21 6.79
N ALA A 151 -1.31 -9.32 7.53
CA ALA A 151 -0.79 -10.57 6.99
C ALA A 151 -1.66 -11.13 5.86
N VAL A 152 -2.99 -11.13 6.03
CA VAL A 152 -3.93 -11.55 4.96
C VAL A 152 -3.79 -10.66 3.73
N ARG A 153 -3.73 -9.33 3.91
CA ARG A 153 -3.50 -8.40 2.80
C ARG A 153 -2.19 -8.68 2.09
N ARG A 154 -1.07 -8.81 2.81
CA ARG A 154 0.25 -9.09 2.22
C ARG A 154 0.29 -10.44 1.48
N MET A 155 -0.21 -11.51 2.09
CA MET A 155 -0.19 -12.84 1.48
C MET A 155 -1.06 -12.93 0.23
N SER A 156 -2.09 -12.08 0.13
CA SER A 156 -2.86 -11.94 -1.11
C SER A 156 -2.20 -11.05 -2.16
N GLY A 157 -1.04 -10.43 -1.88
CA GLY A 157 -0.46 -9.41 -2.73
C GLY A 157 -1.34 -8.15 -2.83
N GLY A 158 -2.21 -7.93 -1.85
CA GLY A 158 -3.19 -6.85 -1.83
C GLY A 158 -4.37 -7.04 -2.80
N ARG A 159 -4.44 -8.16 -3.54
CA ARG A 159 -5.51 -8.42 -4.52
C ARG A 159 -5.95 -9.88 -4.57
N LEU A 160 -7.26 -10.14 -4.62
CA LEU A 160 -7.84 -11.47 -4.84
C LEU A 160 -8.95 -11.41 -5.88
N ASP A 161 -8.81 -12.15 -6.98
CA ASP A 161 -9.85 -12.30 -8.01
C ASP A 161 -10.47 -10.96 -8.47
N GLY A 162 -9.60 -9.95 -8.66
CA GLY A 162 -10.00 -8.59 -9.08
C GLY A 162 -10.47 -7.67 -7.97
N TRP A 163 -10.46 -8.11 -6.71
CA TRP A 163 -10.69 -7.27 -5.53
C TRP A 163 -9.38 -6.80 -4.94
N ALA A 164 -9.26 -5.51 -4.65
CA ALA A 164 -8.23 -4.95 -3.79
C ALA A 164 -8.62 -5.13 -2.31
N LEU A 165 -7.70 -5.68 -1.51
CA LEU A 165 -7.78 -5.63 -0.06
C LEU A 165 -7.19 -4.29 0.40
N LEU A 166 -8.05 -3.46 0.97
CA LEU A 166 -7.69 -2.17 1.53
C LEU A 166 -7.13 -2.35 2.94
N TRP A 167 -6.73 -1.23 3.55
CA TRP A 167 -6.24 -1.23 4.93
C TRP A 167 -7.30 -1.76 5.90
N PRO A 168 -6.87 -2.42 6.98
CA PRO A 168 -7.78 -2.84 8.04
C PRO A 168 -8.58 -1.64 8.55
N VAL A 169 -9.89 -1.80 8.68
CA VAL A 169 -10.75 -0.71 9.20
C VAL A 169 -10.67 -0.68 10.71
N ARG A 170 -10.61 -1.87 11.32
CA ARG A 170 -10.51 -2.14 12.75
C ARG A 170 -10.10 -3.59 12.95
N GLU A 171 -9.83 -3.94 14.20
CA GLU A 171 -9.43 -5.30 14.57
C GLU A 171 -10.48 -6.32 14.11
N GLY A 172 -9.99 -7.38 13.47
CA GLY A 172 -10.81 -8.43 12.88
C GLY A 172 -11.59 -8.00 11.65
N VAL A 173 -11.34 -6.85 11.02
CA VAL A 173 -12.11 -6.39 9.85
C VAL A 173 -11.22 -5.82 8.75
N VAL A 174 -11.32 -6.39 7.55
CA VAL A 174 -10.70 -5.86 6.33
C VAL A 174 -11.73 -5.18 5.45
N ALA A 175 -11.32 -4.08 4.83
CA ALA A 175 -12.07 -3.46 3.75
C ALA A 175 -11.63 -4.05 2.41
N MET A 176 -12.57 -4.24 1.48
CA MET A 176 -12.29 -4.72 0.13
C MET A 176 -13.04 -3.87 -0.89
N SER A 177 -12.41 -3.63 -2.04
CA SER A 177 -13.07 -2.96 -3.16
C SER A 177 -12.67 -3.60 -4.49
N ARG A 178 -13.58 -3.65 -5.46
CA ARG A 178 -13.28 -4.11 -6.83
C ARG A 178 -12.70 -2.98 -7.69
N ASP A 179 -13.10 -1.74 -7.41
CA ASP A 179 -12.64 -0.54 -8.12
C ASP A 179 -12.13 0.48 -7.08
N PHE A 180 -11.01 1.16 -7.33
CA PHE A 180 -10.45 2.15 -6.38
C PHE A 180 -11.44 3.30 -6.05
N HIS A 181 -12.40 3.55 -6.93
CA HIS A 181 -13.48 4.53 -6.76
C HIS A 181 -14.86 3.90 -6.48
N GLY A 182 -14.88 2.59 -6.30
CA GLY A 182 -16.09 1.80 -6.07
C GLY A 182 -16.48 1.76 -4.59
N ALA A 183 -17.59 1.09 -4.33
CA ALA A 183 -18.08 0.95 -2.98
C ALA A 183 -17.36 -0.18 -2.23
N THR A 184 -16.88 0.14 -1.04
CA THR A 184 -16.13 -0.77 -0.17
C THR A 184 -17.06 -1.75 0.55
N VAL A 185 -16.63 -2.99 0.68
CA VAL A 185 -17.25 -4.01 1.53
C VAL A 185 -16.34 -4.26 2.72
N GLU A 186 -16.89 -4.15 3.93
CA GLU A 186 -16.22 -4.54 5.16
C GLU A 186 -16.47 -6.03 5.44
N LEU A 187 -15.41 -6.78 5.72
CA LEU A 187 -15.45 -8.20 5.96
C LEU A 187 -14.81 -8.53 7.31
N GLY A 188 -15.57 -9.15 8.20
CA GLY A 188 -15.04 -9.67 9.46
C GLY A 188 -14.14 -10.87 9.21
N LEU A 189 -12.86 -10.79 9.55
CA LEU A 189 -11.92 -11.90 9.47
C LEU A 189 -12.12 -12.85 10.68
N PRO A 190 -12.51 -14.11 10.46
CA PRO A 190 -12.57 -15.11 11.51
C PRO A 190 -11.16 -15.40 12.03
N ASP A 191 -11.10 -16.10 13.15
CA ASP A 191 -9.85 -16.62 13.66
C ASP A 191 -9.28 -17.70 12.73
N GLY A 192 -7.96 -17.79 12.67
CA GLY A 192 -7.25 -18.74 11.82
C GLY A 192 -5.92 -18.17 11.31
N GLU A 193 -5.14 -19.05 10.69
CA GLU A 193 -3.87 -18.68 10.06
C GLU A 193 -4.13 -17.82 8.81
N PRO A 194 -3.39 -16.71 8.61
CA PRO A 194 -3.59 -15.82 7.46
C PRO A 194 -3.60 -16.53 6.09
N THR A 195 -2.77 -17.55 5.92
CA THR A 195 -2.72 -18.34 4.67
C THR A 195 -4.04 -19.08 4.40
N ASP A 196 -4.64 -19.66 5.43
CA ASP A 196 -5.93 -20.35 5.32
C ASP A 196 -7.06 -19.37 5.04
N LEU A 197 -7.00 -18.19 5.67
CA LEU A 197 -7.96 -17.11 5.43
C LEU A 197 -7.88 -16.60 3.98
N VAL A 198 -6.68 -16.39 3.43
CA VAL A 198 -6.51 -16.01 2.03
C VAL A 198 -7.09 -17.07 1.10
N ALA A 199 -6.78 -18.35 1.34
CA ALA A 199 -7.28 -19.45 0.52
C ALA A 199 -8.81 -19.59 0.60
N ALA A 200 -9.39 -19.42 1.78
CA ALA A 200 -10.84 -19.43 1.96
C ALA A 200 -11.50 -18.23 1.27
N LEU A 201 -10.92 -17.03 1.39
CA LEU A 201 -11.49 -15.81 0.82
C LEU A 201 -11.49 -15.88 -0.71
N ALA A 202 -10.38 -16.33 -1.30
CA ALA A 202 -10.32 -16.61 -2.73
C ALA A 202 -11.36 -17.65 -3.17
N GLY A 203 -11.66 -18.65 -2.33
CA GLY A 203 -12.73 -19.61 -2.59
C GLY A 203 -14.12 -18.95 -2.63
N VAL A 204 -14.43 -18.10 -1.65
CA VAL A 204 -15.71 -17.38 -1.56
C VAL A 204 -15.88 -16.42 -2.74
N LEU A 205 -14.83 -15.68 -3.11
CA LEU A 205 -14.90 -14.69 -4.19
C LEU A 205 -15.19 -15.30 -5.57
N ARG A 206 -14.92 -16.60 -5.76
CA ARG A 206 -15.21 -17.34 -7.01
C ARG A 206 -16.57 -18.04 -7.03
N THR A 207 -17.39 -17.86 -6.00
CA THR A 207 -18.72 -18.48 -5.95
C THR A 207 -19.67 -17.81 -6.96
N PRO A 208 -20.58 -18.58 -7.60
CA PRO A 208 -21.60 -18.03 -8.48
C PRO A 208 -22.47 -16.95 -7.80
N GLU A 209 -22.67 -17.06 -6.49
CA GLU A 209 -23.39 -16.09 -5.67
C GLU A 209 -22.69 -14.73 -5.65
N VAL A 210 -21.35 -14.71 -5.53
CA VAL A 210 -20.56 -13.48 -5.61
C VAL A 210 -20.58 -12.90 -7.02
N GLU A 211 -20.52 -13.72 -8.07
CA GLU A 211 -20.67 -13.23 -9.45
C GLU A 211 -22.06 -12.65 -9.72
N ALA A 212 -23.12 -13.32 -9.26
CA ALA A 212 -24.50 -12.83 -9.38
C ALA A 212 -24.70 -11.52 -8.59
N MET A 213 -24.13 -11.44 -7.39
CA MET A 213 -24.08 -10.23 -6.58
C MET A 213 -23.39 -9.09 -7.35
N LEU A 214 -22.21 -9.34 -7.92
CA LEU A 214 -21.45 -8.36 -8.70
C LEU A 214 -22.19 -7.89 -9.95
N ALA A 215 -22.90 -8.78 -10.63
CA ALA A 215 -23.75 -8.40 -11.76
C ALA A 215 -24.89 -7.48 -11.31
N ALA A 216 -25.48 -7.72 -10.14
CA ALA A 216 -26.57 -6.92 -9.59
C ALA A 216 -26.13 -5.54 -9.07
N THR A 217 -24.87 -5.39 -8.63
CA THR A 217 -24.33 -4.12 -8.11
C THR A 217 -23.82 -3.17 -9.18
N ARG A 218 -23.71 -3.58 -10.45
CA ARG A 218 -23.26 -2.68 -11.52
C ARG A 218 -24.10 -1.41 -11.55
N TRP A 219 -23.41 -0.27 -11.49
CA TRP A 219 -24.06 1.01 -11.64
C TRP A 219 -24.63 1.14 -13.04
N THR A 220 -25.85 1.66 -13.12
CA THR A 220 -26.47 2.12 -14.37
C THR A 220 -27.13 3.49 -14.12
N PRO A 221 -27.24 4.36 -15.15
CA PRO A 221 -27.95 5.63 -15.01
C PRO A 221 -29.35 5.48 -14.40
N GLU A 222 -30.03 4.39 -14.74
CA GLU A 222 -31.40 4.06 -14.30
C GLU A 222 -31.50 3.75 -12.80
N THR A 223 -30.46 3.14 -12.22
CA THR A 223 -30.44 2.84 -10.79
C THR A 223 -30.27 4.07 -9.91
N GLY A 224 -29.63 5.11 -10.45
CA GLY A 224 -29.21 6.29 -9.70
C GLY A 224 -28.25 5.96 -8.55
N ARG A 225 -27.65 7.00 -7.97
CA ARG A 225 -26.65 6.86 -6.89
C ARG A 225 -27.19 6.10 -5.66
N ARG A 226 -28.37 6.50 -5.16
CA ARG A 226 -28.98 5.84 -3.98
C ARG A 226 -29.39 4.39 -4.23
N GLY A 227 -29.78 4.06 -5.47
CA GLY A 227 -30.11 2.67 -5.82
C GLY A 227 -28.88 1.79 -5.87
N HIS A 228 -27.76 2.33 -6.38
CA HIS A 228 -26.46 1.67 -6.36
C HIS A 228 -25.95 1.45 -4.92
N GLU A 229 -25.97 2.49 -4.07
CA GLU A 229 -25.56 2.38 -2.65
C GLU A 229 -26.31 1.26 -1.90
N ARG A 230 -27.64 1.17 -2.05
CA ARG A 230 -28.43 0.07 -1.44
C ARG A 230 -28.06 -1.31 -1.96
N ARG A 231 -27.71 -1.42 -3.26
CA ARG A 231 -27.30 -2.70 -3.85
C ARG A 231 -25.94 -3.13 -3.33
N VAL A 232 -25.01 -2.20 -3.16
CA VAL A 232 -23.71 -2.46 -2.52
C VAL A 232 -23.93 -2.93 -1.08
N GLU A 233 -24.80 -2.28 -0.32
CA GLU A 233 -25.09 -2.71 1.06
C GLU A 233 -25.64 -4.15 1.10
N GLY A 234 -26.54 -4.49 0.17
CA GLY A 234 -27.03 -5.86 0.00
C GLY A 234 -25.91 -6.85 -0.34
N ALA A 235 -25.00 -6.47 -1.23
CA ALA A 235 -23.83 -7.27 -1.60
C ALA A 235 -22.88 -7.51 -0.42
N SER A 236 -22.60 -6.47 0.37
CA SER A 236 -21.80 -6.58 1.58
C SER A 236 -22.34 -7.65 2.54
N ARG A 237 -23.67 -7.70 2.72
CA ARG A 237 -24.32 -8.73 3.56
C ARG A 237 -24.20 -10.14 2.98
N VAL A 238 -24.32 -10.30 1.65
CA VAL A 238 -24.15 -11.60 0.99
C VAL A 238 -22.72 -12.10 1.17
N LEU A 239 -21.72 -11.25 0.91
CA LEU A 239 -20.32 -11.62 1.05
C LEU A 239 -19.97 -11.98 2.50
N THR A 240 -20.43 -11.17 3.46
CA THR A 240 -20.24 -11.44 4.90
C THR A 240 -20.81 -12.79 5.31
N ARG A 241 -22.00 -13.15 4.81
CA ARG A 241 -22.62 -14.44 5.11
C ARG A 241 -21.85 -15.61 4.51
N LEU A 242 -21.52 -15.55 3.22
CA LEU A 242 -20.77 -16.62 2.54
C LEU A 242 -19.40 -16.84 3.19
N TRP A 243 -18.80 -15.75 3.66
CA TRP A 243 -17.55 -15.79 4.39
C TRP A 243 -17.67 -16.45 5.76
N ALA A 244 -18.70 -16.10 6.54
CA ALA A 244 -18.98 -16.76 7.81
C ALA A 244 -19.22 -18.27 7.63
N ASP A 245 -19.98 -18.66 6.61
CA ASP A 245 -20.28 -20.06 6.32
C ASP A 245 -18.99 -20.83 5.93
N ALA A 246 -18.14 -20.23 5.08
CA ALA A 246 -16.87 -20.84 4.66
C ALA A 246 -15.86 -20.99 5.83
N ALA A 247 -15.84 -20.04 6.75
CA ALA A 247 -14.97 -20.06 7.92
C ALA A 247 -15.33 -21.18 8.90
N VAL A 248 -16.62 -21.42 9.11
CA VAL A 248 -17.13 -22.47 10.02
C VAL A 248 -16.76 -23.88 9.52
N HIS A 249 -16.74 -24.09 8.21
CA HIS A 249 -16.49 -25.41 7.62
C HIS A 249 -15.01 -25.83 7.56
N ARG A 250 -14.06 -24.95 7.92
CA ARG A 250 -12.62 -25.30 8.00
C ARG A 250 -12.09 -25.51 9.41
N HIS A 251 -12.89 -25.21 10.44
CA HIS A 251 -12.55 -25.41 11.86
C HIS A 251 -13.14 -26.69 12.46
N VAL A 252 -13.53 -27.66 11.62
CA VAL A 252 -14.04 -28.99 12.01
C VAL A 252 -13.15 -30.08 11.46
#